data_AF-A0A2E5CET3-F1
#
_entry.id   AF-A0A2E5CET3-F1
#
_cell.length_a   1.000
_cell.length_b   1.000
_cell.length_c   1.000
_cell.angle_alpha   90.00
_cell.angle_beta   90.00
_cell.angle_gamma   90.00
#
_symmetry.space_group_name_H-M   'P 1'
#
loop_
_entity.id
_entity.type
_entity.pdbx_description
1 polymer ?
#
loop_
_entity_poly.entity_id
_entity_poly.type
_entity_poly.pdbx_seq_one_letter_code
_entity_poly.pdbx_strand_id
1 'polypeptide(L)'
;MKLIAIAVIAVIQIVVASGEAPSTSVEIKEGSAVTAFNKEDGFKLSEKALKNLEVTFRKISGSGPWTVPKSSLVRIKHSSGVYRKWNGWITMVLVNVIAQSKDTITITSVDLQGQDEVAVTGVSFLRMTDADLNSDTVDSCAH
;
A
#
# COMPACT_ATOMS: atom_id res chain seq x y z
N MET A 1 -8.39 3.76 -67.48
CA MET A 1 -9.15 4.87 -66.86
C MET A 1 -9.28 4.54 -65.38
N LYS A 2 -8.32 4.96 -64.53
CA LYS A 2 -8.43 6.10 -63.59
C LYS A 2 -9.81 6.20 -62.92
N LEU A 3 -9.88 5.89 -61.62
CA LEU A 3 -10.44 6.77 -60.60
C LEU A 3 -10.01 6.30 -59.21
N ILE A 4 -9.19 7.14 -58.59
CA ILE A 4 -8.79 7.15 -57.19
C ILE A 4 -9.99 7.67 -56.40
N ALA A 5 -10.36 7.01 -55.31
CA ALA A 5 -11.22 7.59 -54.29
C ALA A 5 -10.55 7.40 -52.92
N ILE A 6 -9.93 8.49 -52.48
CA ILE A 6 -9.42 8.73 -51.13
C ILE A 6 -10.64 9.04 -50.26
N ALA A 7 -10.82 8.34 -49.14
CA ALA A 7 -11.82 8.69 -48.13
C ALA A 7 -11.18 8.70 -46.72
N VAL A 8 -10.65 9.89 -46.42
CA VAL A 8 -10.58 10.62 -45.14
C VAL A 8 -11.06 9.88 -43.87
N ILE A 9 -10.06 9.54 -43.05
CA ILE A 9 -9.90 9.73 -41.59
C ILE A 9 -11.15 10.14 -40.78
N ALA A 10 -11.49 9.33 -39.76
CA ALA A 10 -12.09 9.79 -38.52
C ALA A 10 -11.42 9.08 -37.33
N VAL A 11 -10.31 9.64 -36.83
CA VAL A 11 -9.71 9.22 -35.56
C VAL A 11 -10.54 9.85 -34.44
N ILE A 12 -11.34 9.03 -33.77
CA ILE A 12 -12.06 9.42 -32.56
C ILE A 12 -11.01 9.48 -31.43
N GLN A 13 -10.55 10.69 -31.11
CA GLN A 13 -9.77 10.95 -29.90
C GLN A 13 -10.74 10.89 -28.71
N ILE A 14 -10.76 9.77 -28.00
CA ILE A 14 -11.44 9.67 -26.70
C ILE A 14 -10.57 10.47 -25.72
N VAL A 15 -10.99 11.69 -25.42
CA VAL A 15 -10.44 12.49 -24.31
C VAL A 15 -10.99 11.86 -23.03
N VAL A 16 -10.19 10.98 -22.42
CA VAL A 16 -10.45 10.52 -21.05
C VAL A 16 -10.13 11.69 -20.14
N ALA A 17 -11.16 12.39 -19.68
CA ALA A 17 -11.06 13.37 -18.62
C ALA A 17 -10.66 12.64 -17.34
N SER A 18 -9.36 12.56 -17.08
CA SER A 18 -8.82 12.12 -15.80
C SER A 18 -9.13 13.22 -14.80
N GLY A 19 -10.23 13.07 -14.06
CA GLY A 19 -10.52 13.92 -12.91
C GLY A 19 -9.45 13.67 -11.87
N GLU A 20 -8.47 14.58 -11.79
CA GLU A 20 -7.49 14.58 -10.70
C GLU A 20 -8.24 14.79 -9.39
N ALA A 21 -8.32 13.73 -8.58
CA ALA A 21 -8.75 13.84 -7.20
C ALA A 21 -7.78 14.80 -6.47
N PRO A 22 -8.28 15.67 -5.59
CA PRO A 22 -7.43 16.61 -4.87
C PRO A 22 -6.39 15.83 -4.06
N SER A 23 -5.11 16.01 -4.43
CA SER A 23 -3.98 15.43 -3.72
C SER A 23 -3.83 16.16 -2.38
N THR A 24 -4.26 15.52 -1.29
CA THR A 24 -3.85 15.93 0.05
C THR A 24 -2.35 15.65 0.16
N SER A 25 -1.52 16.66 -0.13
CA SER A 25 -0.07 16.54 -0.07
C SER A 25 0.40 16.65 1.38
N VAL A 26 0.90 15.55 1.96
CA VAL A 26 1.62 15.59 3.23
C VAL A 26 3.00 16.19 2.99
N GLU A 27 3.33 17.28 3.68
CA GLU A 27 4.66 17.89 3.59
C GLU A 27 5.69 17.04 4.34
N ILE A 28 6.67 16.50 3.62
CA ILE A 28 7.74 15.65 4.18
C ILE A 28 9.00 16.49 4.35
N LYS A 29 9.42 16.68 5.60
CA LYS A 29 10.65 17.45 5.93
C LYS A 29 11.90 16.60 5.75
N GLU A 30 13.01 17.24 5.41
CA GLU A 30 14.31 16.58 5.37
C GLU A 30 14.65 15.93 6.72
N GLY A 31 15.16 14.70 6.69
CA GLY A 31 15.46 13.92 7.89
C GLY A 31 14.27 13.25 8.58
N SER A 32 13.05 13.37 8.02
CA SER A 32 11.86 12.69 8.54
C SER A 32 11.97 11.16 8.47
N ALA A 33 11.26 10.47 9.37
CA ALA A 33 11.16 9.01 9.34
C ALA A 33 10.48 8.51 8.06
N VAL A 34 9.39 9.17 7.67
CA VAL A 34 8.71 8.99 6.38
C VAL A 34 9.47 9.77 5.31
N THR A 35 9.77 9.12 4.19
CA THR A 35 10.53 9.71 3.07
C THR A 35 9.68 9.91 1.82
N ALA A 36 8.53 9.23 1.73
CA ALA A 36 7.52 9.44 0.70
C ALA A 36 6.15 8.98 1.23
N PHE A 37 5.08 9.62 0.77
CA PHE A 37 3.71 9.21 1.03
C PHE A 37 2.85 9.46 -0.21
N ASN A 38 1.97 8.51 -0.50
CA ASN A 38 0.95 8.59 -1.53
C ASN A 38 -0.27 7.78 -1.02
N LYS A 39 -1.48 8.30 -1.18
CA LYS A 39 -2.71 7.65 -0.67
C LYS A 39 -2.95 6.27 -1.29
N GLU A 40 -2.53 6.05 -2.54
CA GLU A 40 -2.70 4.80 -3.28
C GLU A 40 -1.54 3.82 -3.01
N ASP A 41 -0.30 4.30 -3.04
CA ASP A 41 0.89 3.44 -2.89
C ASP A 41 1.29 3.19 -1.42
N GLY A 42 0.81 4.00 -0.48
CA GLY A 42 1.19 3.97 0.93
C GLY A 42 2.38 4.88 1.24
N PHE A 43 3.36 4.40 2.00
CA PHE A 43 4.47 5.23 2.47
C PHE A 43 5.82 4.54 2.39
N LYS A 44 6.89 5.33 2.33
CA LYS A 44 8.28 4.87 2.45
C LYS A 44 8.85 5.35 3.78
N LEU A 45 9.67 4.50 4.39
CA LEU A 45 10.44 4.83 5.57
C LEU A 45 11.93 4.88 5.24
N SER A 46 12.66 5.77 5.93
CA SER A 46 14.12 5.73 5.91
C SER A 46 14.64 4.43 6.54
N GLU A 47 15.82 3.97 6.10
CA GLU A 47 16.46 2.79 6.69
C GLU A 47 16.72 2.97 8.20
N LYS A 48 17.05 4.20 8.61
CA LYS A 48 17.22 4.56 10.02
C LYS A 48 15.91 4.36 10.80
N ALA A 49 14.77 4.77 10.25
CA ALA A 49 13.47 4.56 10.88
C ALA A 49 13.11 3.08 10.95
N LEU A 50 13.29 2.31 9.87
CA LEU A 50 13.06 0.85 9.87
C LEU A 50 13.89 0.15 10.96
N LYS A 51 15.16 0.51 11.08
CA LYS A 51 16.06 -0.04 12.10
C LYS A 51 15.64 0.34 13.52
N ASN A 52 15.37 1.62 13.77
CA ASN A 52 15.03 2.12 15.11
C ASN A 52 13.66 1.64 15.60
N LEU A 53 12.72 1.41 14.68
CA LEU A 53 11.38 0.90 14.98
C LEU A 53 11.32 -0.64 14.92
N GLU A 54 12.46 -1.30 14.69
CA GLU A 54 12.60 -2.75 14.58
C GLU A 54 11.59 -3.37 13.59
N VAL A 55 11.33 -2.69 12.49
CA VAL A 55 10.43 -3.18 11.43
C VAL A 55 11.22 -4.12 10.53
N THR A 56 10.82 -5.39 10.51
CA THR A 56 11.39 -6.40 9.63
C THR A 56 10.32 -7.01 8.75
N PHE A 57 10.72 -7.45 7.57
CA PHE A 57 9.84 -8.06 6.59
C PHE A 57 10.32 -9.47 6.25
N ARG A 58 9.36 -10.34 5.92
CA ARG A 58 9.60 -11.68 5.43
C ARG A 58 9.02 -11.81 4.03
N LYS A 59 9.86 -12.23 3.09
CA LYS A 59 9.43 -12.55 1.74
C LYS A 59 8.49 -13.77 1.73
N ILE A 60 7.37 -13.65 1.03
CA ILE A 60 6.44 -14.75 0.76
C ILE A 60 6.70 -15.36 -0.62
N SER A 61 6.37 -16.64 -0.78
CA SER A 61 6.69 -17.44 -1.99
C SER A 61 5.46 -18.18 -2.50
N GLY A 62 5.40 -18.41 -3.82
CA GLY A 62 4.27 -19.08 -4.48
C GLY A 62 3.01 -18.21 -4.56
N SER A 63 1.90 -18.82 -5.00
CA SER A 63 0.60 -18.16 -5.22
C SER A 63 -0.31 -18.08 -3.99
N GLY A 64 0.21 -18.48 -2.83
CA GLY A 64 -0.57 -18.61 -1.60
C GLY A 64 -1.41 -19.90 -1.55
N PRO A 65 -2.15 -20.12 -0.45
CA PRO A 65 -2.19 -19.29 0.76
C PRO A 65 -0.84 -19.28 1.49
N TRP A 66 -0.54 -18.19 2.20
CA TRP A 66 0.76 -18.00 2.86
C TRP A 66 0.65 -18.12 4.36
N THR A 67 1.62 -18.76 4.98
CA THR A 67 1.74 -18.85 6.44
C THR A 67 2.74 -17.81 6.94
N VAL A 68 2.26 -16.88 7.75
CA VAL A 68 3.06 -15.81 8.36
C VAL A 68 2.93 -15.84 9.89
N PRO A 69 3.88 -15.24 10.63
CA PRO A 69 3.75 -15.07 12.08
C PRO A 69 2.46 -14.33 12.42
N LYS A 70 1.85 -14.67 13.56
CA LYS A 70 0.64 -14.00 14.02
C LYS A 70 0.85 -12.50 14.28
N SER A 71 2.08 -12.09 14.58
CA SER A 71 2.50 -10.68 14.73
C SER A 71 2.34 -9.85 13.46
N SER A 72 2.26 -10.46 12.28
CA SER A 72 2.01 -9.78 11.00
C SER A 72 0.58 -9.25 10.88
N LEU A 73 -0.36 -9.80 11.65
CA LEU A 73 -1.78 -9.51 11.50
C LEU A 73 -2.17 -8.19 12.14
N VAL A 74 -2.81 -7.33 11.35
CA VAL A 74 -3.52 -6.15 11.83
C VAL A 74 -5.02 -6.45 11.76
N ARG A 75 -5.75 -6.15 12.84
CA ARG A 75 -7.22 -6.21 12.85
C ARG A 75 -7.79 -4.81 12.90
N ILE A 76 -8.75 -4.52 12.02
CA ILE A 76 -9.47 -3.25 11.96
C ILE A 76 -10.96 -3.57 11.90
N LYS A 77 -11.66 -3.38 13.03
CA LYS A 77 -13.07 -3.76 13.18
C LYS A 77 -13.30 -5.23 12.76
N HIS A 78 -13.95 -5.44 11.61
CA HIS A 78 -14.29 -6.74 11.06
C HIS A 78 -13.33 -7.22 9.95
N SER A 79 -12.32 -6.41 9.61
CA SER A 79 -11.34 -6.70 8.57
C SER A 79 -9.99 -7.09 9.16
N SER A 80 -9.25 -7.88 8.40
CA SER A 80 -7.88 -8.27 8.70
C SER A 80 -6.96 -7.79 7.58
N GLY A 81 -5.75 -7.38 7.94
CA GLY A 81 -4.74 -6.94 6.98
C GLY A 81 -3.33 -7.28 7.42
N VAL A 82 -2.40 -7.16 6.50
CA VAL A 82 -0.95 -7.22 6.74
C VAL A 82 -0.28 -6.05 6.04
N TYR A 83 0.85 -5.59 6.54
CA TYR A 83 1.66 -4.62 5.79
C TYR A 83 2.55 -5.35 4.78
N ARG A 84 2.37 -5.02 3.51
CA ARG A 84 3.22 -5.45 2.39
C ARG A 84 4.25 -4.37 2.12
N LYS A 85 5.49 -4.78 1.83
CA LYS A 85 6.52 -3.94 1.23
C LYS A 85 6.84 -4.40 -0.18
N TRP A 86 6.80 -3.47 -1.13
CA TRP A 86 7.15 -3.67 -2.52
C TRP A 86 7.86 -2.42 -3.07
N ASN A 87 9.06 -2.59 -3.65
CA ASN A 87 9.88 -1.47 -4.15
C ASN A 87 10.05 -0.32 -3.12
N GLY A 88 10.20 -0.69 -1.85
CA GLY A 88 10.35 0.23 -0.71
C GLY A 88 9.04 0.85 -0.20
N TRP A 89 7.94 0.79 -0.96
CA TRP A 89 6.62 1.23 -0.51
C TRP A 89 6.02 0.22 0.47
N ILE A 90 5.43 0.73 1.53
CA ILE A 90 4.74 -0.02 2.58
C ILE A 90 3.26 0.33 2.50
N THR A 91 2.42 -0.68 2.30
CA THR A 91 0.97 -0.52 2.13
C THR A 91 0.25 -1.58 2.96
N MET A 92 -0.89 -1.23 3.56
CA MET A 92 -1.78 -2.23 4.14
C MET A 92 -2.50 -2.99 3.03
N VAL A 93 -2.41 -4.31 3.06
CA VAL A 93 -3.17 -5.21 2.19
C VAL A 93 -4.20 -5.96 3.03
N LEU A 94 -5.47 -5.92 2.64
CA LEU A 94 -6.51 -6.70 3.29
C LEU A 94 -6.34 -8.19 2.96
N VAL A 95 -6.57 -9.04 3.96
CA VAL A 95 -6.37 -10.49 3.86
C VAL A 95 -7.53 -11.24 4.50
N ASN A 96 -7.83 -12.42 3.96
CA ASN A 96 -8.68 -13.40 4.61
C ASN A 96 -7.81 -14.35 5.43
N VAL A 97 -8.12 -14.50 6.72
CA VAL A 97 -7.48 -15.50 7.58
C VAL A 97 -8.24 -16.82 7.44
N ILE A 98 -7.60 -17.83 6.86
CA ILE A 98 -8.24 -19.14 6.60
C ILE A 98 -7.91 -20.18 7.67
N ALA A 99 -6.79 -20.01 8.38
CA ALA A 99 -6.42 -20.83 9.52
C ALA A 99 -5.57 -20.02 10.50
N GLN A 100 -5.60 -20.41 11.77
CA GLN A 100 -4.75 -19.82 12.81
C GLN A 100 -4.28 -20.88 13.79
N SER A 101 -3.04 -20.74 14.23
CA SER A 101 -2.45 -21.50 15.34
C SER A 101 -2.11 -20.53 16.48
N LYS A 102 -1.33 -21.01 17.46
CA LYS A 102 -0.80 -20.18 18.53
C LYS A 102 0.12 -19.08 17.98
N ASP A 103 1.03 -19.46 17.08
CA ASP A 103 2.17 -18.63 16.66
C ASP A 103 2.06 -18.12 15.21
N THR A 104 1.22 -18.76 14.39
CA THR A 104 1.11 -18.47 12.96
C THR A 104 -0.33 -18.29 12.52
N ILE A 105 -0.49 -17.61 11.38
CA ILE A 105 -1.75 -17.52 10.65
C ILE A 105 -1.52 -17.89 9.20
N THR A 106 -2.52 -18.48 8.57
CA THR A 106 -2.55 -18.74 7.14
C THR A 106 -3.53 -17.76 6.50
N ILE A 107 -3.02 -17.00 5.54
CA ILE A 107 -3.72 -15.88 4.89
C ILE A 107 -3.82 -16.08 3.38
N THR A 108 -4.85 -15.49 2.79
CA THR A 108 -4.99 -15.32 1.35
C THR A 108 -5.47 -13.91 1.02
N SER A 109 -5.04 -13.38 -0.12
CA SER A 109 -5.49 -12.10 -0.67
C SER A 109 -5.23 -12.09 -2.17
N VAL A 110 -6.10 -11.41 -2.92
CA VAL A 110 -5.93 -11.18 -4.36
C VAL A 110 -4.85 -10.14 -4.65
N ASP A 111 -4.51 -9.32 -3.66
CA ASP A 111 -3.55 -8.21 -3.78
C ASP A 111 -2.16 -8.56 -3.26
N LEU A 112 -1.95 -9.81 -2.80
CA LEU A 112 -0.63 -10.35 -2.46
C LEU A 112 -0.14 -11.27 -3.57
N GLN A 113 1.16 -11.22 -3.82
CA GLN A 113 1.83 -12.05 -4.81
C GLN A 113 3.11 -12.65 -4.24
N GLY A 114 3.60 -13.70 -4.88
CA GLY A 114 4.92 -14.22 -4.57
C GLY A 114 5.98 -13.13 -4.74
N GLN A 115 7.04 -13.17 -3.92
CA GLN A 115 8.10 -12.16 -3.81
C GLN A 115 7.77 -10.90 -3.01
N ASP A 116 6.50 -10.67 -2.65
CA ASP A 116 6.15 -9.62 -1.70
C ASP A 116 6.84 -9.83 -0.35
N GLU A 117 7.17 -8.73 0.34
CA GLU A 117 7.70 -8.79 1.69
C GLU A 117 6.60 -8.41 2.69
N VAL A 118 6.23 -9.31 3.60
CA VAL A 118 5.22 -9.04 4.64
C VAL A 118 5.89 -8.64 5.94
N ALA A 119 5.45 -7.56 6.57
CA ALA A 119 5.97 -7.12 7.86
C ALA A 119 5.72 -8.19 8.94
N VAL A 120 6.75 -8.55 9.71
CA VAL A 120 6.66 -9.57 10.78
C VAL A 120 6.96 -9.00 12.17
N THR A 121 7.62 -7.84 12.24
CA THR A 121 7.87 -7.07 13.46
C THR A 121 7.61 -5.58 13.21
N GLY A 122 7.46 -4.79 14.27
CA GLY A 122 7.20 -3.34 14.16
C GLY A 122 5.85 -2.96 13.52
N VAL A 123 4.94 -3.93 13.37
CA VAL A 123 3.65 -3.78 12.67
C VAL A 123 2.76 -2.69 13.30
N SER A 124 2.78 -2.55 14.63
CA SER A 124 2.03 -1.49 15.32
C SER A 124 2.52 -0.09 14.94
N PHE A 125 3.83 0.10 14.75
CA PHE A 125 4.37 1.38 14.30
C PHE A 125 3.97 1.70 12.87
N LEU A 126 4.01 0.69 11.98
CA LEU A 126 3.49 0.85 10.63
C LEU A 126 2.02 1.28 10.65
N ARG A 127 1.22 0.70 11.56
CA ARG A 127 -0.19 1.08 11.72
C ARG A 127 -0.39 2.51 12.20
N MET A 128 0.42 2.96 13.15
CA MET A 128 0.36 4.34 13.63
C MET A 128 0.73 5.32 12.52
N THR A 129 1.83 5.07 11.81
CA THR A 129 2.28 5.90 10.69
C THR A 129 1.22 5.97 9.59
N ASP A 130 0.66 4.83 9.20
CA ASP A 130 -0.39 4.75 8.19
C ASP A 130 -1.66 5.51 8.60
N ALA A 131 -2.07 5.40 9.87
CA ALA A 131 -3.21 6.14 10.39
C ALA A 131 -2.97 7.65 10.44
N ASP A 132 -1.75 8.09 10.82
CA ASP A 132 -1.36 9.49 10.90
C ASP A 132 -1.34 10.14 9.50
N LEU A 133 -0.69 9.48 8.53
CA LEU A 133 -0.60 9.95 7.15
C LEU A 133 -1.94 9.99 6.43
N ASN A 134 -2.86 9.09 6.78
CA ASN A 134 -4.22 9.04 6.23
C ASN A 134 -5.26 9.73 7.12
N SER A 135 -4.85 10.38 8.21
CA SER A 135 -5.76 11.22 8.97
C SER A 135 -6.05 12.45 8.10
N ASP A 136 -7.30 12.65 7.73
CA ASP A 136 -7.73 13.97 7.30
C ASP A 136 -7.43 14.90 8.48
N THR A 137 -6.52 15.86 8.31
CA THR A 137 -6.34 16.91 9.30
C THR A 137 -7.66 17.68 9.32
N VAL A 138 -8.55 17.34 10.25
CA VAL A 138 -9.61 18.26 10.64
C VAL A 138 -8.91 19.58 10.96
N ASP A 139 -9.32 20.65 10.30
CA ASP A 139 -8.78 22.00 10.48
C ASP A 139 -8.46 22.24 11.95
N SER A 140 -7.17 22.16 12.25
CA SER A 140 -6.68 22.35 13.60
C SER A 140 -6.79 23.84 13.88
N CYS A 141 -7.87 24.18 14.57
CA CYS A 141 -8.10 25.46 15.23
C CYS A 141 -8.38 26.65 14.30
N ALA A 142 -9.61 26.74 13.79
CA ALA A 142 -10.26 28.04 13.59
C ALA A 142 -10.78 28.54 14.94
N HIS A 143 -9.89 29.16 15.74
CA HIS A 143 -10.24 29.97 16.89
C HIS A 143 -9.50 31.30 16.82
#